data_AF-A0A2V8IPX2-F1
#
_entry.id   AF-A0A2V8IPX2-F1
#
_cell.length_a   1.000
_cell.length_b   1.000
_cell.length_c   1.000
_cell.angle_alpha   90.00
_cell.angle_beta   90.00
_cell.angle_gamma   90.00
#
_symmetry.space_group_name_H-M   'P 1'
#
loop_
_entity.id
_entity.type
_entity.pdbx_description
1 polymer ?
#
loop_
_entity_poly.entity_id
_entity_poly.type
_entity_poly.pdbx_seq_one_letter_code
_entity_poly.pdbx_strand_id
1 'polypeptide(L)'
;MWVRLDKDWTDFLAHVGVSYSHMKEAIARKGPFQGWNKAKRDWFVNGLITFFKMHQAEYGRLKAFTSSVDLEAHREISARIPGLPVPARMCARGIMSKVIDWYRAFPDPILDVMDFYFDRDEAFMQHLDADWKSPEFRKRHLVWELVRTIAPVDMKTTPGIQVADLFAWARTRIDTRRPGDRFYGPAGLLCHPTSADHWVFDRAKMETYPPYRIM
;
A
#
# COMPACT_ATOMS: atom_id res chain seq x y z
N MET A 1 -15.82 -9.02 -5.84
CA MET A 1 -14.98 -8.62 -4.70
C MET A 1 -15.03 -7.13 -4.47
N TRP A 2 -14.48 -6.30 -5.37
CA TRP A 2 -14.43 -4.83 -5.21
C TRP A 2 -15.78 -4.16 -4.95
N VAL A 3 -16.83 -4.49 -5.74
CA VAL A 3 -18.20 -3.96 -5.51
C VAL A 3 -18.69 -4.17 -4.08
N ARG A 4 -18.37 -5.33 -3.48
CA ARG A 4 -18.78 -5.65 -2.11
C ARG A 4 -17.95 -4.86 -1.09
N LEU A 5 -16.63 -4.82 -1.26
CA LEU A 5 -15.75 -4.00 -0.41
C LEU A 5 -16.19 -2.54 -0.43
N ASP A 6 -16.45 -1.98 -1.60
CA ASP A 6 -16.85 -0.58 -1.77
C ASP A 6 -18.16 -0.29 -1.03
N LYS A 7 -19.15 -1.19 -1.17
CA LYS A 7 -20.42 -1.08 -0.45
C LYS A 7 -20.23 -1.16 1.07
N ASP A 8 -19.61 -2.24 1.55
CA ASP A 8 -19.45 -2.50 2.98
C ASP A 8 -18.63 -1.40 3.67
N TRP A 9 -17.58 -0.90 2.99
CA TRP A 9 -16.78 0.22 3.47
C TRP A 9 -17.58 1.52 3.52
N THR A 10 -18.33 1.83 2.46
CA THR A 10 -19.17 3.04 2.40
C THR A 10 -20.25 3.01 3.49
N ASP A 11 -20.88 1.86 3.71
CA ASP A 11 -21.88 1.67 4.76
C ASP A 11 -21.28 1.88 6.16
N PHE A 12 -20.07 1.36 6.41
CA PHE A 12 -19.35 1.61 7.66
C PHE A 12 -19.10 3.11 7.85
N LEU A 13 -18.56 3.80 6.86
CA LEU A 13 -18.28 5.23 6.94
C LEU A 13 -19.55 6.07 7.18
N ALA A 14 -20.63 5.74 6.47
CA ALA A 14 -21.93 6.38 6.63
C ALA A 14 -22.47 6.19 8.06
N HIS A 15 -22.35 4.99 8.63
CA HIS A 15 -22.74 4.71 10.02
C HIS A 15 -21.97 5.57 11.03
N VAL A 16 -20.68 5.85 10.78
CA VAL A 16 -19.87 6.73 11.65
C VAL A 16 -20.13 8.22 11.40
N GLY A 17 -20.75 8.55 10.27
CA GLY A 17 -21.07 9.92 9.85
C GLY A 17 -19.90 10.62 9.16
N VAL A 18 -19.10 9.91 8.37
CA VAL A 18 -18.00 10.47 7.57
C VAL A 18 -18.12 10.00 6.11
N SER A 19 -17.62 10.80 5.17
CA SER A 19 -17.70 10.48 3.73
C SER A 19 -16.46 9.73 3.20
N TYR A 20 -15.33 9.81 3.90
CA TYR A 20 -14.11 9.10 3.54
C TYR A 20 -13.24 8.83 4.77
N SER A 21 -12.35 7.85 4.65
CA SER A 21 -11.29 7.57 5.61
C SER A 21 -9.94 7.98 5.06
N HIS A 22 -9.26 8.90 5.76
CA HIS A 22 -7.86 9.20 5.56
C HIS A 22 -7.17 9.26 6.93
N MET A 23 -6.25 8.34 7.18
CA MET A 23 -5.70 8.07 8.50
C MET A 23 -4.93 9.25 9.07
N LYS A 24 -4.22 10.01 8.23
CA LYS A 24 -3.56 11.25 8.68
C LYS A 24 -4.57 12.26 9.23
N GLU A 25 -5.71 12.42 8.56
CA GLU A 25 -6.80 13.30 9.00
C GLU A 25 -7.54 12.75 10.21
N ALA A 26 -7.84 11.45 10.25
CA ALA A 26 -8.50 10.80 11.37
C ALA A 26 -7.68 10.92 12.65
N ILE A 27 -6.37 10.67 12.58
CA ILE A 27 -5.47 10.78 13.74
C ILE A 27 -5.35 12.22 14.22
N ALA A 28 -5.24 13.17 13.28
CA ALA A 28 -5.17 14.60 13.58
C ALA A 28 -6.53 15.21 13.96
N ARG A 29 -7.65 14.48 13.72
CA ARG A 29 -9.04 14.92 13.90
C ARG A 29 -9.34 16.17 13.06
N LYS A 30 -8.97 16.11 11.78
CA LYS A 30 -9.17 17.16 10.76
C LYS A 30 -10.13 16.69 9.67
N GLY A 31 -10.54 17.58 8.78
CA GLY A 31 -11.45 17.25 7.69
C GLY A 31 -12.80 16.73 8.23
N PRO A 32 -13.30 15.57 7.77
CA PRO A 32 -14.57 15.00 8.25
C PRO A 32 -14.52 14.58 9.72
N PHE A 33 -13.33 14.52 10.33
CA PHE A 33 -13.11 14.13 11.72
C PHE A 33 -13.02 15.33 12.67
N GLN A 34 -13.27 16.56 12.18
CA GLN A 34 -13.23 17.76 13.00
C GLN A 34 -14.26 17.68 14.14
N GLY A 35 -13.86 18.15 15.33
CA GLY A 35 -14.70 18.10 16.53
C GLY A 35 -14.73 16.74 17.24
N TRP A 36 -14.09 15.71 16.70
CA TRP A 36 -14.05 14.41 17.38
C TRP A 36 -13.21 14.46 18.65
N ASN A 37 -13.65 13.74 19.67
CA ASN A 37 -12.83 13.44 20.84
C ASN A 37 -11.92 12.23 20.58
N LYS A 38 -10.98 11.97 21.50
CA LYS A 38 -10.03 10.85 21.36
C LYS A 38 -10.76 9.49 21.33
N ALA A 39 -11.82 9.33 22.11
CA ALA A 39 -12.57 8.08 22.18
C ALA A 39 -13.26 7.75 20.85
N LYS A 40 -13.93 8.71 20.21
CA LYS A 40 -14.57 8.52 18.90
C LYS A 40 -13.55 8.17 17.82
N ARG A 41 -12.40 8.86 17.79
CA ARG A 41 -11.28 8.53 16.91
C ARG A 41 -10.80 7.10 17.14
N ASP A 42 -10.51 6.74 18.40
CA ASP A 42 -9.95 5.42 18.72
C ASP A 42 -10.94 4.31 18.36
N TRP A 43 -12.24 4.52 18.63
CA TRP A 43 -13.30 3.61 18.21
C TRP A 43 -13.36 3.46 16.69
N PHE A 44 -13.29 4.56 15.93
CA PHE A 44 -13.28 4.53 14.47
C PHE A 44 -12.09 3.75 13.91
N VAL A 45 -10.87 4.05 14.37
CA VAL A 45 -9.65 3.38 13.90
C VAL A 45 -9.68 1.89 14.21
N ASN A 46 -10.08 1.51 15.42
CA ASN A 46 -10.25 0.09 15.76
C ASN A 46 -11.39 -0.55 14.95
N GLY A 47 -12.47 0.19 14.67
CA GLY A 47 -13.57 -0.24 13.82
C GLY A 47 -13.12 -0.58 12.41
N LEU A 48 -12.30 0.27 11.78
CA LEU A 48 -11.72 0.01 10.46
C LEU A 48 -10.85 -1.26 10.44
N ILE A 49 -10.02 -1.44 11.47
CA ILE A 49 -9.16 -2.62 11.61
C ILE A 49 -10.00 -3.89 11.79
N THR A 50 -10.98 -3.85 12.67
CA THR A 50 -11.90 -4.97 12.92
C THR A 50 -12.72 -5.29 11.67
N PHE A 51 -13.25 -4.27 10.99
CA PHE A 51 -13.98 -4.41 9.74
C PHE A 51 -13.15 -5.19 8.73
N PHE A 52 -11.92 -4.73 8.45
CA PHE A 52 -11.08 -5.41 7.47
C PHE A 52 -10.80 -6.85 7.88
N LYS A 53 -10.54 -7.10 9.17
CA LYS A 53 -10.25 -8.45 9.68
C LYS A 53 -11.41 -9.41 9.59
N MET A 54 -12.61 -8.97 9.94
CA MET A 54 -13.80 -9.82 9.89
C MET A 54 -14.15 -10.21 8.46
N HIS A 55 -13.98 -9.29 7.51
CA HIS A 55 -14.34 -9.52 6.12
C HIS A 55 -13.19 -10.05 5.27
N GLN A 56 -11.97 -10.18 5.82
CA GLN A 56 -10.79 -10.61 5.07
C GLN A 56 -10.99 -11.98 4.40
N ALA A 57 -11.53 -12.96 5.12
CA ALA A 57 -11.77 -14.30 4.58
C ALA A 57 -12.81 -14.28 3.45
N GLU A 58 -13.80 -13.40 3.56
CA GLU A 58 -14.85 -13.20 2.55
C GLU A 58 -14.34 -12.47 1.31
N TYR A 59 -13.28 -11.68 1.46
CA TYR A 59 -12.62 -11.03 0.35
C TYR A 59 -11.60 -11.91 -0.35
N GLY A 60 -11.22 -13.08 0.19
CA GLY A 60 -10.56 -14.25 -0.42
C GLY A 60 -9.23 -14.05 -1.17
N ARG A 61 -9.13 -13.01 -1.99
CA ARG A 61 -8.00 -12.55 -2.80
C ARG A 61 -7.71 -11.06 -2.55
N LEU A 62 -8.03 -10.55 -1.36
CA LEU A 62 -7.61 -9.21 -0.94
C LEU A 62 -6.37 -9.34 -0.05
N LYS A 63 -5.26 -8.78 -0.50
CA LYS A 63 -3.98 -8.81 0.20
C LYS A 63 -3.30 -7.45 0.11
N ALA A 64 -2.72 -7.01 1.22
CA ALA A 64 -1.90 -5.82 1.25
C ALA A 64 -0.43 -6.17 1.04
N PHE A 65 0.28 -5.31 0.31
CA PHE A 65 1.73 -5.37 0.19
C PHE A 65 2.27 -4.01 0.61
N THR A 66 3.26 -4.00 1.50
CA THR A 66 3.88 -2.77 1.99
C THR A 66 5.38 -2.86 1.82
N SER A 67 6.05 -1.75 1.52
CA SER A 67 7.50 -1.70 1.41
C SER A 67 8.08 -0.49 2.10
N SER A 68 9.26 -0.67 2.67
CA SER A 68 10.04 0.40 3.29
C SER A 68 11.46 0.39 2.74
N VAL A 69 12.10 1.55 2.79
CA VAL A 69 13.52 1.73 2.42
C VAL A 69 14.22 2.36 3.61
N ASP A 70 15.35 1.80 4.01
CA ASP A 70 16.25 2.46 4.95
C ASP A 70 16.89 3.68 4.28
N LEU A 71 16.43 4.87 4.64
CA LEU A 71 16.88 6.13 4.04
C LEU A 71 18.31 6.51 4.46
N GLU A 72 18.82 6.01 5.57
CA GLU A 72 20.21 6.25 5.97
C GLU A 72 21.14 5.38 5.13
N ALA A 73 20.88 4.08 5.06
CA ALA A 73 21.64 3.17 4.20
C ALA A 73 21.53 3.56 2.72
N HIS A 74 20.35 3.99 2.24
CA HIS A 74 20.18 4.44 0.86
C HIS A 74 21.08 5.65 0.53
N ARG A 75 21.17 6.64 1.43
CA ARG A 75 22.03 7.81 1.24
C ARG A 75 23.50 7.43 1.15
N GLU A 76 23.98 6.53 2.01
CA GLU A 76 25.37 6.06 1.96
C GLU A 76 25.68 5.23 0.71
N ILE A 77 24.78 4.33 0.32
CA ILE A 77 25.00 3.44 -0.82
C ILE A 77 24.89 4.22 -2.13
N SER A 78 23.92 5.14 -2.27
CA SER A 78 23.78 5.97 -3.48
C SER A 78 25.01 6.84 -3.75
N ALA A 79 25.76 7.22 -2.72
CA ALA A 79 27.05 7.89 -2.87
C ALA A 79 28.16 6.98 -3.44
N ARG A 80 28.03 5.67 -3.27
CA ARG A 80 29.03 4.66 -3.68
C ARG A 80 28.66 3.90 -4.95
N ILE A 81 27.37 3.72 -5.22
CA ILE A 81 26.83 2.94 -6.33
C ILE A 81 26.06 3.88 -7.26
N PRO A 82 26.69 4.35 -8.36
CA PRO A 82 26.00 5.12 -9.37
C PRO A 82 24.81 4.35 -9.94
N GLY A 83 23.66 5.02 -10.06
CA GLY A 83 22.45 4.44 -10.64
C GLY A 83 21.56 3.68 -9.66
N LEU A 84 21.83 3.71 -8.35
CA LEU A 84 20.88 3.22 -7.36
C LEU A 84 19.55 4.00 -7.50
N PRO A 85 18.39 3.33 -7.70
CA PRO A 85 17.13 4.03 -7.86
C PRO A 85 16.74 4.86 -6.62
N VAL A 86 15.99 5.94 -6.82
CA VAL A 86 15.41 6.70 -5.70
C VAL A 86 14.44 5.84 -4.88
N PRO A 87 14.28 6.08 -3.56
CA PRO A 87 13.50 5.21 -2.69
C PRO A 87 12.07 4.96 -3.17
N ALA A 88 11.41 5.99 -3.74
CA ALA A 88 10.06 5.85 -4.29
C ALA A 88 10.00 4.81 -5.43
N ARG A 89 10.96 4.83 -6.36
CA ARG A 89 11.05 3.85 -7.45
C ARG A 89 11.36 2.45 -6.92
N MET A 90 12.22 2.33 -5.90
CA MET A 90 12.53 1.05 -5.26
C MET A 90 11.28 0.41 -4.65
N CYS A 91 10.52 1.17 -3.87
CA CYS A 91 9.25 0.73 -3.29
C CYS A 91 8.25 0.32 -4.38
N ALA A 92 8.00 1.18 -5.36
CA ALA A 92 7.00 0.94 -6.39
C ALA A 92 7.29 -0.36 -7.17
N ARG A 93 8.53 -0.53 -7.65
CA ARG A 93 8.94 -1.75 -8.37
C ARG A 93 8.98 -2.97 -7.47
N GLY A 94 9.45 -2.82 -6.25
CA GLY A 94 9.49 -3.90 -5.25
C GLY A 94 8.12 -4.47 -5.00
N ILE A 95 7.13 -3.60 -4.76
CA ILE A 95 5.74 -4.01 -4.55
C ILE A 95 5.15 -4.67 -5.79
N MET A 96 5.36 -4.09 -6.97
CA MET A 96 4.86 -4.69 -8.20
C MET A 96 5.39 -6.12 -8.40
N SER A 97 6.69 -6.34 -8.16
CA SER A 97 7.27 -7.69 -8.21
C SER A 97 6.61 -8.64 -7.21
N LYS A 98 6.31 -8.19 -5.98
CA LYS A 98 5.67 -9.03 -4.96
C LYS A 98 4.21 -9.33 -5.28
N VAL A 99 3.47 -8.38 -5.85
CA VAL A 99 2.11 -8.61 -6.33
C VAL A 99 2.11 -9.65 -7.44
N ILE A 100 3.06 -9.57 -8.38
CA ILE A 100 3.21 -10.55 -9.47
C ILE A 100 3.58 -11.93 -8.94
N ASP A 101 4.54 -12.02 -8.01
CA ASP A 101 4.95 -13.29 -7.38
C ASP A 101 3.77 -13.95 -6.67
N TRP A 102 3.00 -13.18 -5.90
CA TRP A 102 1.81 -13.67 -5.22
C TRP A 102 0.74 -14.13 -6.21
N TYR A 103 0.53 -13.37 -7.29
CA TYR A 103 -0.44 -13.73 -8.31
C TYR A 103 -0.08 -15.03 -9.04
N ARG A 104 1.21 -15.24 -9.34
CA ARG A 104 1.74 -16.47 -9.94
C ARG A 104 1.61 -17.70 -9.04
N ALA A 105 1.44 -17.50 -7.73
CA ALA A 105 1.26 -18.59 -6.79
C ALA A 105 -0.18 -19.15 -6.76
N PHE A 106 -1.14 -18.54 -7.48
CA PHE A 106 -2.49 -19.09 -7.58
C PHE A 106 -2.52 -20.36 -8.45
N PRO A 107 -3.29 -21.39 -8.06
CA PRO A 107 -3.38 -22.65 -8.80
C PRO A 107 -3.86 -22.48 -10.25
N ASP A 108 -4.78 -21.54 -10.45
CA ASP A 108 -5.27 -21.11 -11.75
C ASP A 108 -4.77 -19.69 -12.01
N PRO A 109 -3.59 -19.50 -12.64
CA PRO A 109 -3.12 -18.17 -12.99
C PRO A 109 -4.04 -17.63 -14.09
N ILE A 110 -5.06 -16.87 -13.69
CA ILE A 110 -5.88 -16.13 -14.65
C ILE A 110 -4.92 -15.11 -15.27
N LEU A 111 -4.48 -15.27 -16.52
CA LEU A 111 -3.76 -14.19 -17.20
C LEU A 111 -4.77 -13.09 -17.55
N ASP A 112 -5.16 -12.33 -16.52
CA ASP A 112 -6.01 -11.16 -16.66
C ASP A 112 -5.15 -9.90 -16.64
N VAL A 113 -5.76 -8.81 -17.05
CA VAL A 113 -5.13 -7.50 -17.04
C VAL A 113 -5.01 -6.93 -15.62
N MET A 114 -3.93 -6.21 -15.36
CA MET A 114 -3.68 -5.49 -14.12
C MET A 114 -4.03 -4.01 -14.29
N ASP A 115 -4.84 -3.48 -13.38
CA ASP A 115 -5.05 -2.05 -13.23
C ASP A 115 -4.40 -1.57 -11.92
N PHE A 116 -3.61 -0.50 -12.02
CA PHE A 116 -3.01 0.17 -10.89
C PHE A 116 -3.65 1.54 -10.71
N TYR A 117 -4.21 1.76 -9.53
CA TYR A 117 -4.80 3.03 -9.14
C TYR A 117 -3.99 3.63 -7.98
N PHE A 118 -3.72 4.91 -8.07
CA PHE A 118 -2.97 5.68 -7.07
C PHE A 118 -3.82 6.84 -6.58
N ASP A 119 -3.60 7.28 -5.33
CA ASP A 119 -4.14 8.59 -4.94
C ASP A 119 -3.54 9.70 -5.82
N ARG A 120 -4.22 10.85 -5.87
CA ARG A 120 -3.73 12.00 -6.62
C ARG A 120 -2.38 12.47 -6.08
N ASP A 121 -1.54 12.91 -7.01
CA ASP A 121 -0.21 13.48 -6.72
C ASP A 121 0.76 12.51 -6.03
N GLU A 122 0.54 11.20 -6.15
CA GLU A 122 1.37 10.20 -5.50
C GLU A 122 2.71 9.98 -6.23
N ALA A 123 3.82 10.23 -5.54
CA ALA A 123 5.17 10.16 -6.11
C ALA A 123 5.60 8.77 -6.60
N PHE A 124 4.89 7.70 -6.20
CA PHE A 124 5.16 6.34 -6.67
C PHE A 124 4.61 6.08 -8.08
N MET A 125 3.50 6.73 -8.45
CA MET A 125 2.80 6.47 -9.73
C MET A 125 3.69 6.78 -10.92
N GLN A 126 4.33 7.95 -10.93
CA GLN A 126 5.19 8.41 -12.02
C GLN A 126 6.29 7.42 -12.39
N HIS A 127 6.77 6.63 -11.42
CA HIS A 127 7.83 5.66 -11.66
C HIS A 127 7.32 4.44 -12.42
N LEU A 128 6.14 3.93 -12.06
CA LEU A 128 5.52 2.82 -12.79
C LEU A 128 4.96 3.27 -14.15
N ASP A 129 4.40 4.48 -14.22
CA ASP A 129 3.90 5.05 -15.47
C ASP A 129 5.02 5.23 -16.51
N ALA A 130 6.19 5.72 -16.08
CA ALA A 130 7.37 5.84 -16.94
C ALA A 130 7.85 4.46 -17.45
N ASP A 131 7.86 3.46 -16.57
CA ASP A 131 8.25 2.09 -16.91
C ASP A 131 7.25 1.45 -17.90
N TRP A 132 5.94 1.62 -17.68
CA TRP A 132 4.88 1.14 -18.55
C TRP A 132 4.90 1.79 -19.94
N LYS A 133 5.18 3.10 -20.00
CA LYS A 133 5.25 3.84 -21.27
C LYS A 133 6.51 3.55 -22.08
N SER A 134 7.56 2.97 -21.49
CA SER A 134 8.80 2.64 -22.20
C SER A 134 8.69 1.32 -22.97
N PRO A 135 8.75 1.32 -24.32
CA PRO A 135 8.71 0.09 -25.10
C PRO A 135 9.94 -0.80 -24.86
N GLU A 136 11.12 -0.22 -24.68
CA GLU A 136 12.36 -0.95 -24.39
C GLU A 136 12.26 -1.69 -23.06
N PHE A 137 11.66 -1.04 -22.06
CA PHE A 137 11.45 -1.64 -20.76
C PHE A 137 10.44 -2.79 -20.83
N ARG A 138 9.27 -2.55 -21.44
CA ARG A 138 8.24 -3.60 -21.60
C ARG A 138 8.73 -4.83 -22.37
N LYS A 139 9.54 -4.65 -23.42
CA LYS A 139 10.17 -5.76 -24.17
C LYS A 139 11.06 -6.65 -23.29
N ARG A 140 11.73 -6.07 -22.29
CA ARG A 140 12.57 -6.83 -21.34
C ARG A 140 11.76 -7.46 -20.23
N HIS A 141 10.57 -6.95 -19.97
CA HIS A 141 9.76 -7.26 -18.81
C HIS A 141 8.30 -7.51 -19.22
N LEU A 142 8.07 -8.66 -19.86
CA LEU A 142 6.79 -8.99 -20.52
C LEU A 142 5.55 -8.94 -19.63
N VAL A 143 5.71 -9.01 -18.31
CA VAL A 143 4.60 -8.86 -17.36
C VAL A 143 3.93 -7.47 -17.44
N TRP A 144 4.66 -6.47 -17.94
CA TRP A 144 4.10 -5.13 -18.18
C TRP A 144 3.10 -5.08 -19.34
N GLU A 145 3.09 -6.09 -20.22
CA GLU A 145 2.04 -6.23 -21.25
C GLU A 145 0.68 -6.59 -20.66
N LEU A 146 0.64 -7.10 -19.42
CA LEU A 146 -0.61 -7.34 -18.69
C LEU A 146 -1.15 -6.05 -18.04
N VAL A 147 -0.37 -4.98 -17.97
CA VAL A 147 -0.81 -3.72 -17.36
C VAL A 147 -1.73 -2.99 -18.33
N ARG A 148 -3.02 -2.90 -17.96
CA ARG A 148 -4.03 -2.15 -18.73
C ARG A 148 -4.10 -0.70 -18.33
N THR A 149 -3.99 -0.41 -17.03
CA THR A 149 -4.19 0.94 -16.50
C THR A 149 -3.14 1.28 -15.45
N ILE A 150 -2.60 2.49 -15.53
CA ILE A 150 -1.97 3.21 -14.43
C ILE A 150 -2.62 4.59 -14.36
N ALA A 151 -3.40 4.85 -13.32
CA ALA A 151 -4.19 6.08 -13.24
C ALA A 151 -4.29 6.65 -11.82
N PRO A 152 -4.34 7.99 -11.68
CA PRO A 152 -4.69 8.62 -10.42
C PRO A 152 -6.21 8.54 -10.19
N VAL A 153 -6.61 8.43 -8.93
CA VAL A 153 -8.01 8.46 -8.48
C VAL A 153 -8.12 9.33 -7.22
N ASP A 154 -9.33 9.81 -6.91
CA ASP A 154 -9.56 10.58 -5.69
C ASP A 154 -9.81 9.65 -4.49
N MET A 155 -8.88 9.62 -3.53
CA MET A 155 -9.05 8.85 -2.28
C MET A 155 -10.39 9.12 -1.59
N LYS A 156 -10.96 10.33 -1.70
CA LYS A 156 -12.24 10.67 -1.06
C LYS A 156 -13.43 9.87 -1.60
N THR A 157 -13.32 9.34 -2.81
CA THR A 157 -14.40 8.60 -3.48
C THR A 157 -14.04 7.16 -3.82
N THR A 158 -12.82 6.71 -3.49
CA THR A 158 -12.33 5.37 -3.84
C THR A 158 -11.99 4.56 -2.60
N PRO A 159 -12.90 3.70 -2.10
CA PRO A 159 -12.69 2.89 -0.90
C PRO A 159 -11.41 2.06 -0.92
N GLY A 160 -11.05 1.45 -2.05
CA GLY A 160 -9.81 0.69 -2.19
C GLY A 160 -8.53 1.49 -1.84
N ILE A 161 -8.49 2.79 -2.18
CA ILE A 161 -7.36 3.67 -1.82
C ILE A 161 -7.38 4.00 -0.33
N GLN A 162 -8.56 4.18 0.27
CA GLN A 162 -8.69 4.41 1.72
C GLN A 162 -8.25 3.18 2.53
N VAL A 163 -8.52 1.98 2.02
CA VAL A 163 -8.00 0.72 2.58
C VAL A 163 -6.48 0.67 2.47
N ALA A 164 -5.91 1.05 1.31
CA ALA A 164 -4.46 1.12 1.13
C ALA A 164 -3.80 2.10 2.12
N ASP A 165 -4.40 3.28 2.33
CA ASP A 165 -3.95 4.26 3.33
C ASP A 165 -4.00 3.70 4.76
N LEU A 166 -5.05 2.94 5.12
CA LEU A 166 -5.11 2.26 6.42
C LEU A 166 -3.92 1.30 6.62
N PHE A 167 -3.56 0.51 5.61
CA PHE A 167 -2.40 -0.39 5.67
C PHE A 167 -1.07 0.37 5.73
N ALA A 168 -0.90 1.41 4.92
CA ALA A 168 0.30 2.24 4.93
C ALA A 168 0.50 2.90 6.31
N TRP A 169 -0.57 3.43 6.89
CA TRP A 169 -0.57 3.98 8.24
C TRP A 169 -0.22 2.92 9.30
N ALA A 170 -0.86 1.75 9.25
CA ALA A 170 -0.63 0.69 10.21
C ALA A 170 0.83 0.20 10.15
N ARG A 171 1.37 0.01 8.95
CA ARG A 171 2.78 -0.37 8.76
C ARG A 171 3.73 0.66 9.35
N THR A 172 3.49 1.95 9.05
CA THR A 172 4.29 3.06 9.60
C THR A 172 4.29 3.05 11.14
N ARG A 173 3.17 2.70 11.78
CA ARG A 173 3.09 2.60 13.25
C ARG A 173 3.92 1.47 13.83
N ILE A 174 3.98 0.34 13.13
CA ILE A 174 4.82 -0.79 13.53
C ILE A 174 6.29 -0.42 13.39
N ASP A 175 6.67 0.19 12.26
CA ASP A 175 8.06 0.56 11.97
C ASP A 175 8.60 1.70 12.85
N THR A 176 7.75 2.66 13.20
CA THR A 176 8.13 3.83 14.01
C THR A 176 7.69 3.72 15.46
N ARG A 177 7.52 2.49 15.96
CA ARG A 177 6.99 2.17 17.29
C ARG A 177 7.53 3.13 18.35
N ARG A 178 6.60 3.81 19.04
CA ARG A 178 6.90 4.64 20.20
C ARG A 178 6.42 3.95 21.46
N PRO A 179 7.15 4.04 22.59
CA PRO A 179 6.64 3.60 23.88
C PRO A 179 5.26 4.23 24.16
N GLY A 180 4.27 3.40 24.52
CA GLY A 180 2.91 3.85 24.81
C GLY A 180 2.02 4.15 23.58
N ASP A 181 2.43 3.81 22.35
CA ASP A 181 1.53 3.91 21.19
C ASP A 181 0.38 2.90 21.28
N ARG A 182 -0.81 3.40 21.64
CA ARG A 182 -2.02 2.59 21.79
C ARG A 182 -2.46 1.88 20.51
N PHE A 183 -2.02 2.35 19.35
CA PHE A 183 -2.38 1.75 18.06
C PHE A 183 -1.39 0.69 17.60
N TYR A 184 -0.28 0.46 18.32
CA TYR A 184 0.71 -0.55 17.94
C TYR A 184 0.09 -1.96 17.86
N GLY A 185 -0.66 -2.38 18.89
CA GLY A 185 -1.33 -3.67 18.91
C GLY A 185 -2.35 -3.82 17.77
N PRO A 186 -3.32 -2.89 17.64
CA PRO A 186 -4.28 -2.90 16.53
C PRO A 186 -3.63 -2.88 15.14
N ALA A 187 -2.60 -2.07 14.92
CA ALA A 187 -1.87 -2.03 13.66
C ALA A 187 -1.18 -3.37 13.36
N GLY A 188 -0.57 -3.99 14.39
CA GLY A 188 0.02 -5.32 14.29
C GLY A 188 -0.99 -6.40 13.93
N LEU A 189 -2.22 -6.32 14.45
CA LEU A 189 -3.30 -7.20 14.01
C LEU A 189 -3.54 -7.01 12.51
N LEU A 190 -3.79 -5.78 12.04
CA LEU A 190 -4.06 -5.51 10.63
C LEU A 190 -2.96 -6.05 9.70
N CYS A 191 -1.69 -5.82 10.04
CA CYS A 191 -0.53 -6.22 9.25
C CYS A 191 -0.05 -7.67 9.49
N HIS A 192 -0.88 -8.54 10.07
CA HIS A 192 -0.56 -9.96 10.21
C HIS A 192 -0.23 -10.60 8.83
N PRO A 193 0.70 -11.57 8.73
CA PRO A 193 1.17 -12.13 7.45
C PRO A 193 0.09 -12.69 6.52
N THR A 194 -1.02 -13.15 7.09
CA THR A 194 -2.18 -13.62 6.31
C THR A 194 -2.88 -12.48 5.57
N SER A 195 -2.72 -11.24 6.03
CA SER A 195 -3.38 -10.02 5.51
C SER A 195 -2.43 -9.10 4.76
N ALA A 196 -1.16 -9.07 5.17
CA ALA A 196 -0.18 -8.18 4.58
C ALA A 196 1.21 -8.83 4.53
N ASP A 197 1.90 -8.61 3.41
CA ASP A 197 3.34 -8.85 3.33
C ASP A 197 4.09 -7.52 3.43
N HIS A 198 5.28 -7.56 4.06
CA HIS A 198 6.14 -6.40 4.19
C HIS A 198 7.53 -6.68 3.62
N TRP A 199 8.00 -5.80 2.74
CA TRP A 199 9.32 -5.88 2.13
C TRP A 199 10.18 -4.69 2.51
N VAL A 200 11.26 -4.94 3.23
CA VAL A 200 12.24 -3.91 3.62
C VAL A 200 13.40 -3.93 2.63
N PHE A 201 13.75 -2.79 2.04
CA PHE A 201 15.03 -2.56 1.40
C PHE A 201 16.03 -2.04 2.44
N ASP A 202 16.71 -2.99 3.09
CA ASP A 202 17.79 -2.73 4.03
C ASP A 202 19.14 -2.62 3.31
N ARG A 203 20.20 -2.28 4.06
CA ARG A 203 21.57 -2.18 3.52
C ARG A 203 21.98 -3.41 2.72
N ALA A 204 21.84 -4.61 3.27
CA ALA A 204 22.29 -5.84 2.62
C ALA A 204 21.56 -6.10 1.29
N LYS A 205 20.25 -5.86 1.26
CA LYS A 205 19.47 -5.95 0.02
C LYS A 205 19.82 -4.86 -0.97
N MET A 206 20.16 -3.65 -0.52
CA MET A 206 20.57 -2.54 -1.39
C MET A 206 21.97 -2.75 -1.99
N GLU A 207 22.91 -3.30 -1.22
CA GLU A 207 24.26 -3.63 -1.69
C GLU A 207 24.27 -4.79 -2.68
N THR A 208 23.33 -5.73 -2.52
CA THR A 208 23.12 -6.84 -3.45
C THR A 208 22.08 -6.52 -4.52
N TYR A 209 21.50 -5.31 -4.49
CA TYR A 209 20.47 -4.88 -5.43
C TYR A 209 21.10 -4.73 -6.80
N PRO A 210 20.79 -5.61 -7.76
CA PRO A 210 21.37 -5.44 -9.07
C PRO A 210 20.65 -4.22 -9.67
N PRO A 211 21.37 -3.25 -10.25
CA PRO A 211 20.76 -2.06 -10.86
C PRO A 211 19.73 -2.36 -11.96
N TYR A 212 19.56 -3.63 -12.35
CA TYR A 212 18.75 -4.10 -13.48
C TYR A 212 17.77 -5.25 -13.15
N ARG A 213 17.51 -5.62 -11.88
CA ARG A 213 16.82 -6.90 -11.56
C ARG A 213 15.59 -6.84 -10.66
N ILE A 214 14.94 -5.70 -10.53
CA ILE A 214 13.54 -5.70 -10.09
C ILE A 214 12.68 -5.22 -11.24
N MET A 215 12.17 -6.20 -11.99
CA MET A 215 11.20 -5.91 -13.04
C MET A 215 11.77 -5.10 -14.17
#